data_AF-A0A2T5RRE3-F1
#
_entry.id   AF-A0A2T5RRE3-F1
#
_cell.length_a   1.000
_cell.length_b   1.000
_cell.length_c   1.000
_cell.angle_alpha   90.00
_cell.angle_beta   90.00
_cell.angle_gamma   90.00
#
_symmetry.space_group_name_H-M   'P 1'
#
loop_
_entity.id
_entity.type
_entity.pdbx_description
1 polymer ?
#
loop_
_entity_poly.entity_id
_entity_poly.type
_entity_poly.pdbx_seq_one_letter_code
_entity_poly.pdbx_strand_id
1 'polypeptide(L)'
;MIYYFTAALTAILFIIDREKTIRGLKIGLKKIRKNSPVFLNMIILVAFSLYFVSDELILKFLGDGSGAVGVALAGGLGSLAFMPGFVAFPLAGILLEKGVSYTVIAAFTTTLMMVGLVTYPVEKDFFGLKITVIRNLISLVMAIIVSIAIGLFYGELFI
;
A
#
# COMPACT_ATOMS: atom_id res chain seq x y z
N MET A 1 5.22 -20.70 6.12
CA MET A 1 4.39 -21.05 7.31
C MET A 1 2.89 -20.97 7.02
N ILE A 2 2.37 -19.84 6.52
CA ILE A 2 0.92 -19.65 6.30
C ILE A 2 0.27 -20.59 5.27
N TYR A 3 1.00 -20.97 4.22
CA TYR A 3 0.48 -21.89 3.20
C TYR A 3 0.26 -23.31 3.75
N TYR A 4 1.21 -23.82 4.54
CA TYR A 4 1.10 -25.13 5.18
C TYR A 4 -0.06 -25.17 6.17
N PHE A 5 -0.20 -24.12 6.98
CA PHE A 5 -1.32 -23.99 7.91
C PHE A 5 -2.67 -23.99 7.19
N THR A 6 -2.81 -23.18 6.14
CA THR A 6 -4.03 -23.13 5.33
C THR A 6 -4.33 -24.47 4.64
N ALA A 7 -3.30 -25.17 4.15
CA ALA A 7 -3.45 -26.48 3.52
C ALA A 7 -3.92 -27.55 4.54
N ALA A 8 -3.34 -27.59 5.74
CA ALA A 8 -3.74 -28.48 6.80
C ALA A 8 -5.20 -28.23 7.23
N LEU A 9 -5.57 -26.97 7.42
CA LEU A 9 -6.96 -26.58 7.74
C LEU A 9 -7.94 -27.01 6.64
N THR A 10 -7.56 -26.80 5.38
CA THR A 10 -8.38 -27.22 4.24
C THR A 10 -8.54 -28.74 4.21
N ALA A 11 -7.48 -29.51 4.50
CA ALA A 11 -7.54 -30.97 4.57
C ALA A 11 -8.46 -31.45 5.70
N ILE A 12 -8.37 -30.83 6.89
CA ILE A 12 -9.26 -31.12 8.03
C ILE A 12 -10.71 -30.82 7.66
N LEU A 13 -10.98 -29.64 7.08
CA LEU A 13 -12.33 -29.25 6.65
C LEU A 13 -12.88 -30.18 5.57
N PHE A 14 -12.02 -30.70 4.69
CA PHE A 14 -12.40 -31.65 3.64
C PHE A 14 -12.88 -32.99 4.20
N ILE A 15 -12.30 -33.44 5.33
CA ILE A 15 -12.73 -34.64 6.06
C ILE A 15 -14.08 -34.41 6.75
N ILE A 16 -14.30 -33.21 7.30
CA ILE A 16 -15.54 -32.85 8.04
C ILE A 16 -16.72 -32.65 7.09
N ASP A 17 -16.56 -31.82 6.05
CA ASP A 17 -17.63 -31.50 5.10
C ASP A 17 -17.03 -31.24 3.72
N ARG A 18 -16.96 -32.31 2.93
CA ARG A 18 -16.37 -32.30 1.59
C ARG A 18 -17.10 -31.34 0.65
N GLU A 19 -18.42 -31.30 0.69
CA GLU A 19 -19.21 -30.45 -0.20
C GLU A 19 -19.00 -28.97 0.08
N LYS A 20 -19.07 -28.56 1.35
CA LYS A 20 -18.80 -27.16 1.73
C LYS A 20 -17.38 -26.76 1.43
N THR A 21 -16.41 -27.64 1.68
CA THR A 21 -15.00 -27.36 1.41
C THR A 21 -14.75 -27.16 -0.08
N ILE A 22 -15.25 -28.05 -0.94
CA ILE A 22 -15.14 -27.90 -2.41
C ILE A 22 -15.85 -26.62 -2.88
N ARG A 23 -17.02 -26.29 -2.33
CA ARG A 23 -17.74 -25.06 -2.67
C ARG A 23 -16.94 -23.82 -2.28
N GLY A 24 -16.34 -23.80 -1.09
CA GLY A 24 -15.45 -22.73 -0.64
C GLY A 24 -14.23 -22.55 -1.54
N LEU A 25 -13.56 -23.65 -1.89
CA LEU A 25 -12.41 -23.64 -2.82
C LEU A 25 -12.81 -23.11 -4.21
N LYS A 26 -13.96 -23.50 -4.75
CA LYS A 26 -14.47 -22.98 -6.03
C LYS A 26 -14.73 -21.47 -5.97
N ILE A 27 -15.30 -20.97 -4.87
CA ILE A 27 -15.50 -19.52 -4.68
C ILE A 27 -14.14 -18.80 -4.62
N GLY A 28 -13.18 -19.34 -3.87
CA GLY A 28 -11.82 -18.81 -3.78
C GLY A 28 -11.14 -18.73 -5.15
N LEU A 29 -11.11 -19.83 -5.90
CA LEU A 29 -10.55 -19.88 -7.25
C LEU A 29 -11.25 -18.92 -8.21
N LYS A 30 -12.58 -18.80 -8.13
CA LYS A 30 -13.34 -17.83 -8.94
C LYS A 30 -12.95 -16.39 -8.62
N LYS A 31 -12.77 -16.05 -7.33
CA LYS A 31 -12.31 -14.72 -6.90
C LYS A 31 -10.88 -14.44 -7.36
N ILE A 32 -9.96 -15.39 -7.23
CA ILE A 32 -8.58 -15.27 -7.73
C ILE A 32 -8.62 -15.00 -9.24
N ARG A 33 -9.28 -15.87 -10.03
CA ARG A 33 -9.36 -15.71 -11.49
C ARG A 33 -9.99 -14.38 -11.92
N LYS A 34 -10.98 -13.89 -11.18
CA LYS A 34 -11.63 -12.60 -11.46
C LYS A 34 -10.70 -11.42 -11.20
N ASN A 35 -9.94 -11.47 -10.11
CA ASN A 35 -9.13 -10.34 -9.69
C ASN A 35 -7.73 -10.35 -10.33
N SER A 36 -7.16 -11.52 -10.66
CA SER A 36 -5.82 -11.69 -11.24
C SER A 36 -5.53 -10.76 -12.43
N PRO A 37 -6.42 -10.61 -13.43
CA PRO A 37 -6.19 -9.69 -14.54
C PRO A 37 -6.08 -8.23 -14.10
N VAL A 38 -6.90 -7.81 -13.13
CA VAL A 38 -6.87 -6.46 -12.58
C VAL A 38 -5.55 -6.21 -11.85
N PHE A 39 -5.11 -7.17 -11.01
CA PHE A 39 -3.80 -7.12 -10.36
C PHE A 39 -2.66 -6.99 -11.36
N LEU A 40 -2.64 -7.87 -12.37
CA LEU A 40 -1.56 -7.92 -13.36
C LEU A 40 -1.50 -6.62 -14.16
N ASN A 41 -2.66 -6.11 -14.63
CA ASN A 41 -2.73 -4.86 -15.36
C ASN A 41 -2.24 -3.68 -14.51
N MET A 42 -2.60 -3.61 -13.22
CA MET A 42 -2.11 -2.55 -12.35
C MET A 42 -0.59 -2.62 -12.15
N ILE A 43 -0.03 -3.81 -11.91
CA ILE A 43 1.42 -4.00 -11.77
C ILE A 43 2.14 -3.62 -13.07
N ILE A 44 1.62 -4.00 -14.24
CA ILE A 44 2.20 -3.63 -15.54
C ILE A 44 2.20 -2.12 -15.72
N LEU A 45 1.08 -1.44 -15.45
CA LEU A 45 0.98 0.02 -15.58
C LEU A 45 1.96 0.74 -14.64
N VAL A 46 2.10 0.26 -13.41
CA VAL A 46 3.06 0.79 -12.44
C VAL A 46 4.50 0.55 -12.90
N ALA A 47 4.83 -0.66 -13.34
CA ALA A 47 6.16 -0.99 -13.88
C ALA A 47 6.49 -0.15 -15.12
N PHE A 48 5.52 0.05 -16.01
CA PHE A 48 5.67 0.89 -17.20
C PHE A 48 5.86 2.36 -16.83
N SER A 49 5.12 2.86 -15.83
CA SER A 49 5.30 4.22 -15.31
C SER A 49 6.70 4.40 -14.72
N LEU A 50 7.17 3.44 -13.91
CA LEU A 50 8.52 3.45 -13.33
C LEU A 50 9.63 3.26 -14.38
N TYR A 51 9.34 2.68 -15.54
CA TYR A 51 10.32 2.56 -16.64
C TYR A 51 10.66 3.93 -17.24
N PHE A 52 9.70 4.85 -17.32
CA PHE A 52 9.95 6.22 -17.81
C PHE A 52 10.58 7.13 -16.76
N VAL A 53 10.61 6.73 -15.49
CA VAL A 53 11.27 7.48 -14.43
C VAL A 53 12.67 6.91 -14.25
N SER A 54 13.71 7.71 -14.49
CA SER A 54 15.08 7.25 -14.29
C SER A 54 15.33 6.95 -12.81
N ASP A 55 16.13 5.90 -12.55
CA ASP A 55 16.51 5.52 -11.19
C ASP A 55 17.23 6.67 -10.47
N GLU A 56 17.98 7.51 -11.21
CA GLU A 56 18.59 8.73 -10.69
C GLU A 56 17.56 9.73 -10.12
N LEU A 57 16.41 9.89 -10.78
CA LEU A 57 15.35 10.78 -10.28
C LEU A 57 14.67 10.18 -9.04
N ILE A 58 14.45 8.87 -9.02
CA ILE A 58 13.89 8.18 -7.86
C ILE A 58 14.83 8.34 -6.67
N LEU A 59 16.12 8.07 -6.85
CA LEU A 59 17.12 8.21 -5.79
C LEU A 59 17.27 9.66 -5.34
N LYS A 60 17.28 10.63 -6.26
CA LYS A 60 17.41 12.04 -5.93
C LYS A 60 16.27 12.58 -5.08
N PHE A 61 15.02 12.17 -5.36
CA PHE A 61 13.84 12.74 -4.71
C PHE A 61 13.24 11.85 -3.62
N LEU A 62 13.43 10.53 -3.70
CA LEU A 62 12.85 9.54 -2.79
C LEU A 62 13.91 8.60 -2.18
N GLY A 63 15.15 8.64 -2.66
CA GLY A 63 16.23 7.77 -2.18
C GLY A 63 16.71 8.10 -0.78
N ASP A 64 17.64 7.26 -0.31
CA ASP A 64 18.36 7.47 0.94
C ASP A 64 19.08 8.83 0.94
N GLY A 65 18.82 9.65 1.95
CA GLY A 65 19.32 11.03 2.05
C GLY A 65 18.37 12.12 1.52
N SER A 66 17.22 11.77 0.91
CA SER A 66 16.18 12.74 0.54
C SER A 66 15.52 13.44 1.74
N GLY A 67 15.66 12.85 2.94
CA GLY A 67 15.22 13.42 4.21
C GLY A 67 13.76 13.85 4.21
N ALA A 68 13.48 15.03 4.78
CA ALA A 68 12.13 15.57 4.87
C ALA A 68 11.49 15.85 3.49
N VAL A 69 12.29 16.13 2.46
CA VAL A 69 11.77 16.39 1.10
C VAL A 69 11.18 15.13 0.50
N GLY A 70 11.87 13.99 0.64
CA GLY A 70 11.35 12.70 0.18
C GLY A 70 10.07 12.31 0.89
N VAL A 71 10.02 12.50 2.22
CA VAL A 71 8.82 12.23 3.03
C VAL A 71 7.63 13.10 2.58
N ALA A 72 7.85 14.39 2.34
CA ALA A 72 6.79 15.30 1.89
C ALA A 72 6.28 14.93 0.49
N LEU A 73 7.18 14.63 -0.45
CA LEU A 73 6.82 14.21 -1.81
C LEU A 73 6.06 12.88 -1.80
N ALA A 74 6.59 11.87 -1.11
CA ALA A 74 5.95 10.57 -0.96
C ALA A 74 4.59 10.67 -0.27
N GLY A 75 4.49 11.45 0.80
CA GLY A 75 3.25 11.70 1.52
C GLY A 75 2.19 12.36 0.63
N GLY A 76 2.59 13.36 -0.18
CA GLY A 76 1.71 14.01 -1.15
C GLY A 76 1.26 13.07 -2.27
N LEU A 77 2.18 12.32 -2.87
CA LEU A 77 1.87 11.33 -3.91
C LEU A 77 0.93 10.24 -3.40
N GLY A 78 1.18 9.73 -2.18
CA GLY A 78 0.30 8.75 -1.54
C GLY A 78 -1.09 9.32 -1.29
N SER A 79 -1.19 10.57 -0.81
CA SER A 79 -2.48 11.22 -0.55
C SER A 79 -3.32 11.43 -1.81
N LEU A 80 -2.68 11.66 -2.97
CA LEU A 80 -3.36 11.84 -4.26
C LEU A 80 -3.66 10.51 -4.96
N ALA A 81 -2.90 9.46 -4.64
CA ALA A 81 -3.10 8.16 -5.22
C ALA A 81 -4.29 7.44 -4.59
N PHE A 82 -5.01 6.65 -5.39
CA PHE A 82 -6.02 5.73 -4.91
C PHE A 82 -5.74 4.35 -5.49
N MET A 83 -5.03 3.54 -4.71
CA MET A 83 -4.63 2.19 -5.10
C MET A 83 -5.04 1.20 -4.01
N PRO A 84 -5.54 0.01 -4.37
CA PRO A 84 -5.75 -1.05 -3.40
C PRO A 84 -4.42 -1.43 -2.72
N GLY A 85 -4.46 -1.75 -1.43
CA GLY A 85 -3.25 -2.08 -0.65
C GLY A 85 -2.42 -3.21 -1.28
N PHE A 86 -3.08 -4.15 -1.95
CA PHE A 86 -2.41 -5.24 -2.64
C PHE A 86 -1.54 -4.83 -3.84
N VAL A 87 -1.72 -3.62 -4.39
CA VAL A 87 -0.83 -3.03 -5.42
C VAL A 87 0.23 -2.16 -4.76
N ALA A 88 -0.15 -1.47 -3.69
CA ALA A 88 0.74 -0.61 -2.92
C ALA A 88 1.96 -1.38 -2.37
N PHE A 89 1.75 -2.59 -1.83
CA PHE A 89 2.85 -3.37 -1.24
C PHE A 89 3.90 -3.86 -2.27
N PRO A 90 3.53 -4.45 -3.42
CA PRO A 90 4.51 -4.73 -4.48
C PRO A 90 5.25 -3.49 -4.96
N LEU A 91 4.55 -2.37 -5.13
CA LEU A 91 5.18 -1.09 -5.51
C LEU A 91 6.19 -0.62 -4.46
N ALA A 92 5.83 -0.68 -3.18
CA ALA A 92 6.75 -0.37 -2.09
C ALA A 92 8.00 -1.26 -2.13
N GLY A 93 7.86 -2.55 -2.44
CA GLY A 93 8.98 -3.46 -2.64
C GLY A 93 9.89 -3.05 -3.80
N ILE A 94 9.32 -2.69 -4.95
CA ILE A 94 10.09 -2.21 -6.11
C ILE A 94 10.84 -0.91 -5.78
N LEU A 95 10.20 0.03 -5.07
CA LEU A 95 10.84 1.27 -4.65
C LEU A 95 11.99 1.01 -3.66
N LEU A 96 11.80 0.07 -2.74
CA LEU A 96 12.85 -0.36 -1.81
C LEU A 96 14.05 -0.95 -2.54
N GLU A 97 13.81 -1.82 -3.54
CA GLU A 97 14.88 -2.38 -4.39
C GLU A 97 15.63 -1.30 -5.17
N LYS A 98 14.96 -0.19 -5.49
CA LYS A 98 15.55 0.99 -6.13
C LYS A 98 16.26 1.94 -5.17
N GLY A 99 16.37 1.62 -3.87
CA GLY A 99 17.10 2.41 -2.87
C GLY A 99 16.31 3.55 -2.23
N VAL A 100 14.98 3.49 -2.27
CA VAL A 100 14.09 4.37 -1.49
C VAL A 100 14.08 3.91 -0.03
N SER A 101 14.22 4.85 0.91
CA SER A 101 14.28 4.53 2.34
C SER A 101 12.93 4.05 2.90
N TYR A 102 12.97 3.25 3.96
CA TYR A 102 11.77 2.78 4.66
C TYR A 102 10.93 3.95 5.19
N THR A 103 11.56 5.05 5.59
CA THR A 103 10.93 6.30 6.03
C THR A 103 10.04 6.87 4.93
N VAL A 104 10.57 6.98 3.70
CA VAL A 104 9.86 7.54 2.55
C VAL A 104 8.76 6.58 2.08
N ILE A 105 9.03 5.28 2.05
CA ILE A 105 8.04 4.25 1.74
C ILE A 105 6.89 4.25 2.75
N ALA A 106 7.19 4.41 4.04
CA ALA A 106 6.20 4.51 5.09
C ALA A 106 5.31 5.75 4.92
N ALA A 107 5.90 6.89 4.56
CA ALA A 107 5.13 8.11 4.24
C ALA A 107 4.16 7.86 3.09
N PHE A 108 4.64 7.29 1.98
CA PHE A 108 3.83 6.98 0.81
C PHE A 108 2.69 6.00 1.13
N THR A 109 3.02 4.85 1.73
CA THR A 109 2.05 3.77 1.98
C THR A 109 1.01 4.17 3.02
N THR A 110 1.41 4.90 4.06
CA THR A 110 0.50 5.33 5.12
C THR A 110 -0.44 6.43 4.64
N THR A 111 0.05 7.43 3.90
CA THR A 111 -0.85 8.46 3.33
C THR A 111 -1.79 7.88 2.28
N LEU A 112 -1.31 6.95 1.45
CA LEU A 112 -2.13 6.23 0.47
C LEU A 112 -3.33 5.51 1.10
N MET A 113 -3.18 4.99 2.31
CA MET A 113 -4.25 4.28 3.00
C MET A 113 -5.12 5.19 3.87
N MET A 114 -4.55 6.21 4.50
CA MET A 114 -5.24 7.01 5.52
C MET A 114 -5.80 8.33 5.01
N VAL A 115 -5.16 8.95 4.01
CA VAL A 115 -5.53 10.25 3.49
C VAL A 115 -6.44 10.06 2.28
N GLY A 116 -7.66 10.53 2.41
CA GLY A 116 -8.74 10.39 1.44
C GLY A 116 -8.95 11.63 0.60
N LEU A 117 -7.93 12.17 -0.07
CA LEU A 117 -8.15 13.33 -0.98
C LEU A 117 -9.03 12.93 -2.17
N VAL A 118 -8.81 11.76 -2.74
CA VAL A 118 -9.63 11.23 -3.84
C VAL A 118 -11.05 10.89 -3.36
N THR A 119 -11.18 10.37 -2.14
CA THR A 119 -12.46 10.01 -1.52
C THR A 119 -13.15 11.18 -0.83
N TYR A 120 -12.57 12.39 -0.90
CA TYR A 120 -13.08 13.59 -0.24
C TYR A 120 -14.54 13.91 -0.57
N PRO A 121 -15.02 13.84 -1.83
CA PRO A 121 -16.42 14.15 -2.14
C PRO A 121 -17.39 13.21 -1.41
N VAL A 122 -17.06 11.91 -1.42
CA VAL A 122 -17.85 10.88 -0.72
C VAL A 122 -17.81 11.13 0.78
N GLU A 123 -16.63 11.35 1.35
CA GLU A 123 -16.50 11.60 2.79
C GLU A 123 -17.24 12.86 3.24
N LYS A 124 -17.20 13.93 2.43
CA LYS A 124 -17.93 15.17 2.69
C LYS A 124 -19.43 14.94 2.73
N ASP A 125 -19.98 14.13 1.83
CA ASP A 125 -21.42 13.85 1.79
C ASP A 125 -21.88 12.99 2.98
N PHE A 126 -21.03 12.09 3.46
CA PHE A 126 -21.35 11.21 4.60
C PHE A 126 -21.10 11.86 5.98
N PHE A 127 -19.99 12.60 6.15
CA PHE A 127 -19.56 13.11 7.46
C PHE A 127 -19.75 14.62 7.62
N GLY A 128 -20.00 15.34 6.53
CA GLY A 128 -20.02 16.80 6.49
C GLY A 128 -18.61 17.41 6.42
N LEU A 129 -18.54 18.62 5.84
CA LEU A 129 -17.28 19.30 5.50
C LEU A 129 -16.26 19.37 6.65
N LYS A 130 -16.70 19.77 7.85
CA LYS A 130 -15.81 19.98 8.99
C LYS A 130 -15.13 18.67 9.42
N ILE A 131 -15.90 17.59 9.54
CA ILE A 131 -15.38 16.30 9.99
C ILE A 131 -14.46 15.69 8.95
N THR A 132 -14.81 15.79 7.66
CA THR A 132 -13.96 15.29 6.56
C THR A 132 -12.59 15.96 6.54
N VAL A 133 -12.54 17.29 6.71
CA VAL A 133 -11.27 18.03 6.74
C VAL A 133 -10.45 17.64 7.96
N ILE A 134 -11.07 17.58 9.15
CA ILE A 134 -10.38 17.18 10.39
C ILE A 134 -9.81 15.76 10.26
N ARG A 135 -10.61 14.81 9.74
CA ARG A 135 -10.18 13.42 9.55
C ARG A 135 -8.95 13.35 8.66
N ASN A 136 -8.98 14.02 7.51
CA ASN A 136 -7.87 13.98 6.55
C ASN A 136 -6.61 14.65 7.09
N LEU A 137 -6.75 15.75 7.82
CA LEU A 137 -5.62 16.43 8.44
C LEU A 137 -4.98 15.55 9.54
N ILE A 138 -5.79 14.94 10.40
CA ILE A 138 -5.31 13.99 11.42
C ILE A 138 -4.64 12.79 10.75
N SER A 139 -5.24 12.23 9.70
CA SER A 139 -4.65 11.14 8.92
C SER A 139 -3.28 11.49 8.37
N LEU A 140 -3.11 12.70 7.83
CA LEU A 140 -1.84 13.17 7.29
C LEU A 140 -0.78 13.30 8.40
N VAL A 141 -1.14 13.90 9.53
CA VAL A 141 -0.24 14.03 10.70
C VAL A 141 0.16 12.64 11.21
N MET A 142 -0.79 11.73 11.35
CA MET A 142 -0.53 10.34 11.77
C MET A 142 0.40 9.63 10.78
N ALA A 143 0.22 9.83 9.47
CA ALA A 143 1.09 9.25 8.47
C ALA A 143 2.55 9.73 8.59
N ILE A 144 2.76 11.02 8.89
CA ILE A 144 4.09 11.58 9.15
C ILE A 144 4.68 10.99 10.44
N ILE A 145 3.89 10.87 11.51
CA ILE A 145 4.35 10.26 12.77
C ILE A 145 4.79 8.81 12.54
N VAL A 146 4.00 8.02 11.80
CA VAL A 146 4.32 6.63 11.46
C VAL A 146 5.58 6.55 10.61
N SER A 147 5.71 7.42 9.60
CA SER A 147 6.92 7.51 8.78
C SER A 147 8.17 7.80 9.61
N ILE A 148 8.10 8.78 10.51
CA ILE A 148 9.19 9.11 11.43
C ILE A 148 9.50 7.93 12.36
N ALA A 149 8.48 7.30 12.94
CA ALA A 149 8.68 6.17 13.83
C ALA A 149 9.37 4.99 13.13
N ILE A 150 9.00 4.71 11.88
CA ILE A 150 9.65 3.69 11.05
C ILE A 150 11.10 4.11 10.75
N GLY A 151 11.34 5.35 10.35
CA GLY A 151 12.70 5.83 10.10
C GLY A 151 13.61 5.75 11.31
N LEU A 152 13.09 6.02 12.51
CA LEU A 152 13.82 5.86 13.77
C LEU A 152 14.11 4.39 14.06
N PHE A 153 13.15 3.51 13.82
CA PHE A 153 13.29 2.07 14.04
C PHE A 153 14.33 1.43 13.12
N TYR A 154 14.41 1.89 11.87
CA TYR A 154 15.40 1.42 10.88
C TYR A 154 16.72 2.20 10.91
N GLY A 155 16.85 3.23 11.75
CA GLY A 155 18.08 4.02 11.89
C GLY A 155 18.36 4.98 10.73
N GLU A 156 17.36 5.28 9.90
CA GLU A 156 17.52 6.08 8.68
C GLU A 156 17.46 7.60 8.93
N LEU A 157 16.93 8.02 10.09
CA LEU A 157 16.78 9.43 10.47
C LEU A 157 17.99 10.01 11.20
N PHE A 158 19.03 9.20 11.44
CA PHE A 158 20.26 9.60 12.12
C PHE A 158 21.49 9.28 11.27
N ILE A 159 21.62 9.93 10.11
CA ILE A 159 22.88 10.03 9.35
C ILE A 159 22.97 11.45 8.77
#